data_AF-A0A934HIX2-F1
#
_entry.id   AF-A0A934HIX2-F1
#
_cell.length_a   1.000
_cell.length_b   1.000
_cell.length_c   1.000
_cell.angle_alpha   90.00
_cell.angle_beta   90.00
_cell.angle_gamma   90.00
#
_symmetry.space_group_name_H-M   'P 1'
#
loop_
_entity.id
_entity.type
_entity.pdbx_description
1 polymer ?
#
loop_
_entity_poly.entity_id
_entity_poly.type
_entity_poly.pdbx_seq_one_letter_code
_entity_poly.pdbx_strand_id
1 'polypeptide(L)'
;MSGETIKTQLPQKTNELPWRQAVQPYQFADARVSIWQMINSIGPYFVLWVLAYLSLSVSYALTLFFAFGAGLFAVRIFIIFHDCGHGSFFKSKRANDLVGMFTGILTFTPYHAWRHSHAVHHATSGDLDRRGVGDVWTLTYEEYHSRPLWIRLLYRVYRNPFFVFLIAPTLDFVVLQRLPQANSAQKRIEKNSVIITNL
;
A
#
# COMPACT_ATOMS: atom_id res chain seq x y z
N MET A 1 0.61 -30.45 -61.91
CA MET A 1 0.20 -30.25 -60.50
C MET A 1 0.91 -29.00 -60.00
N SER A 2 0.22 -27.86 -60.06
CA SER A 2 0.74 -26.55 -59.67
C SER A 2 0.53 -26.37 -58.16
N GLY A 3 1.62 -26.30 -57.40
CA GLY A 3 1.58 -26.05 -55.96
C GLY A 3 1.45 -24.57 -55.68
N GLU A 4 0.26 -24.11 -55.30
CA GLU A 4 0.05 -22.78 -54.75
C GLU A 4 0.52 -22.73 -53.30
N THR A 5 1.66 -22.08 -53.07
CA THR A 5 2.16 -21.77 -51.74
C THR A 5 1.30 -20.66 -51.15
N ILE A 6 0.36 -21.02 -50.25
CA ILE A 6 -0.41 -20.06 -49.47
C ILE A 6 0.58 -19.30 -48.56
N LYS A 7 0.93 -18.08 -48.96
CA LYS A 7 1.66 -17.14 -48.10
C LYS A 7 0.69 -16.60 -47.06
N THR A 8 0.69 -17.19 -45.89
CA THR A 8 -0.01 -16.63 -44.72
C THR A 8 0.62 -15.28 -44.38
N GLN A 9 -0.01 -14.19 -44.79
CA GLN A 9 0.39 -12.85 -44.35
C GLN A 9 0.07 -12.74 -42.85
N LEU A 10 1.12 -12.69 -42.03
CA LEU A 10 0.98 -12.36 -40.62
C LEU A 10 0.39 -10.94 -40.51
N PRO A 11 -0.62 -10.71 -39.66
CA PRO A 11 -1.27 -9.41 -39.54
C PRO A 11 -0.24 -8.34 -39.18
N GLN A 12 -0.29 -7.20 -39.88
CA GLN A 12 0.54 -6.03 -39.58
C GLN A 12 0.35 -5.64 -38.10
N LYS A 13 1.46 -5.54 -37.36
CA LYS A 13 1.52 -4.96 -36.02
C LYS A 13 0.99 -3.52 -36.06
N THR A 14 -0.27 -3.32 -35.71
CA THR A 14 -0.72 -2.01 -35.25
C THR A 14 -0.01 -1.75 -33.92
N ASN A 15 0.85 -0.74 -33.89
CA ASN A 15 1.93 -0.64 -32.91
C ASN A 15 1.51 -0.25 -31.47
N GLU A 16 0.23 -0.11 -31.15
CA GLU A 16 -0.20 0.11 -29.76
C GLU A 16 -1.46 -0.69 -29.42
N LEU A 17 -1.39 -1.45 -28.33
CA LEU A 17 -2.50 -2.24 -27.81
C LEU A 17 -3.67 -1.31 -27.41
N PRO A 18 -4.94 -1.64 -27.71
CA PRO A 18 -6.10 -0.77 -27.44
C PRO A 18 -6.20 -0.26 -26.00
N TRP A 19 -5.79 -1.09 -25.02
CA TRP A 19 -5.81 -0.69 -23.61
C TRP A 19 -4.81 0.44 -23.30
N ARG A 20 -3.67 0.53 -24.01
CA ARG A 20 -2.68 1.60 -23.80
C ARG A 20 -3.27 2.95 -24.15
N GLN A 21 -3.94 3.02 -25.29
CA GLN A 21 -4.63 4.24 -25.75
C GLN A 21 -5.74 4.64 -24.77
N ALA A 22 -6.48 3.67 -24.22
CA ALA A 22 -7.53 3.93 -23.24
C ALA A 22 -7.00 4.54 -21.93
N VAL A 23 -5.80 4.14 -21.48
CA VAL A 23 -5.23 4.65 -20.22
C VAL A 23 -4.36 5.90 -20.38
N GLN A 24 -3.94 6.26 -21.60
CA GLN A 24 -3.09 7.43 -21.89
C GLN A 24 -3.52 8.72 -21.16
N PRO A 25 -4.81 9.13 -21.16
CA PRO A 25 -5.22 10.36 -20.50
C PRO A 25 -4.99 10.38 -18.99
N TYR A 26 -4.89 9.19 -18.37
CA TYR A 26 -4.78 9.01 -16.92
C TYR A 26 -3.35 8.73 -16.46
N GLN A 27 -2.36 8.72 -17.36
CA GLN A 27 -0.97 8.43 -17.01
C GLN A 27 -0.25 9.59 -16.33
N PHE A 28 -0.77 10.81 -16.44
CA PHE A 28 -0.08 12.01 -15.98
C PHE A 28 -0.65 12.56 -14.69
N ALA A 29 0.23 12.89 -13.75
CA ALA A 29 -0.15 13.59 -12.53
C ALA A 29 -0.71 14.99 -12.84
N ASP A 30 -1.87 15.31 -12.26
CA ASP A 30 -2.49 16.63 -12.25
C ASP A 30 -2.43 17.22 -10.84
N ALA A 31 -1.69 18.33 -10.69
CA ALA A 31 -1.50 18.98 -9.39
C ALA A 31 -2.81 19.52 -8.81
N ARG A 32 -3.76 19.98 -9.63
CA ARG A 32 -5.06 20.50 -9.16
C ARG A 32 -5.88 19.38 -8.54
N VAL A 33 -5.95 18.24 -9.24
CA VAL A 33 -6.64 17.05 -8.75
C VAL A 33 -5.98 16.54 -7.47
N SER A 34 -4.65 16.48 -7.44
CA SER A 34 -3.88 16.02 -6.28
C SER A 34 -4.12 16.89 -5.04
N ILE A 35 -4.06 18.21 -5.20
CA ILE A 35 -4.35 19.16 -4.12
C ILE A 35 -5.80 19.02 -3.64
N TRP A 36 -6.76 18.89 -4.56
CA TRP A 36 -8.16 18.69 -4.20
C TRP A 36 -8.38 17.40 -3.42
N GLN A 37 -7.74 16.29 -3.84
CA GLN A 37 -7.78 15.02 -3.12
C GLN A 37 -7.18 15.12 -1.71
N MET A 38 -6.10 15.89 -1.53
CA MET A 38 -5.56 16.16 -0.20
C MET A 38 -6.55 16.93 0.67
N ILE A 39 -7.12 18.02 0.17
CA ILE A 39 -8.08 18.85 0.91
C ILE A 39 -9.31 18.02 1.31
N ASN A 40 -9.90 17.29 0.36
CA ASN A 40 -11.12 16.53 0.58
C ASN A 40 -10.90 15.19 1.32
N SER A 41 -9.66 14.86 1.69
CA SER A 41 -9.34 13.70 2.52
C SER A 41 -8.86 14.12 3.91
N ILE A 42 -7.91 15.05 3.98
CA ILE A 42 -7.26 15.49 5.22
C ILE A 42 -8.17 16.45 6.00
N GLY A 43 -8.89 17.34 5.32
CA GLY A 43 -9.84 18.25 5.97
C GLY A 43 -10.92 17.50 6.76
N PRO A 44 -11.73 16.64 6.10
CA PRO A 44 -12.73 15.83 6.80
C PRO A 44 -12.17 14.92 7.87
N TYR A 45 -10.96 14.36 7.69
CA TYR A 45 -10.27 13.58 8.72
C TYR A 45 -10.13 14.36 10.03
N PHE A 46 -9.56 15.57 9.98
CA PHE A 46 -9.39 16.40 11.17
C PHE A 46 -10.72 16.90 11.75
N VAL A 47 -11.69 17.25 10.90
CA VAL A 47 -13.03 17.64 11.35
C VAL A 47 -13.67 16.51 12.15
N LEU A 48 -13.67 15.29 11.61
CA LEU A 48 -14.25 14.12 12.29
C LEU A 48 -13.48 13.76 13.56
N TRP A 49 -12.16 13.94 13.58
CA TRP A 49 -11.35 13.71 14.77
C TRP A 49 -11.69 14.69 15.90
N VAL A 50 -11.87 15.99 15.58
CA VAL A 50 -12.32 17.00 16.54
C VAL A 50 -13.74 16.70 17.02
N LEU A 51 -14.65 16.34 16.12
CA LEU A 51 -16.03 15.96 16.50
C LEU A 51 -16.05 14.72 17.40
N ALA A 52 -15.21 13.72 17.14
CA ALA A 52 -15.05 12.57 18.00
C ALA A 52 -14.64 12.99 19.41
N TYR A 53 -13.59 13.83 19.54
CA TYR A 53 -13.14 14.34 20.83
C TYR A 53 -14.24 15.11 21.59
N LEU A 54 -14.91 16.05 20.93
CA LEU A 54 -15.98 16.85 21.55
C LEU A 54 -17.18 16.00 21.97
N SER A 55 -17.45 14.89 21.26
CA SER A 55 -18.55 13.99 21.57
C SER A 55 -18.31 13.07 22.77
N LEU A 56 -17.07 13.01 23.30
CA LEU A 56 -16.73 12.15 24.45
C LEU A 56 -17.56 12.47 25.69
N SER A 57 -17.87 13.75 25.92
CA SER A 57 -18.71 14.19 27.03
C SER A 57 -20.20 13.92 26.82
N VAL A 58 -20.60 13.53 25.60
CA VAL A 58 -22.00 13.33 25.21
C VAL A 58 -22.33 11.84 25.12
N SER A 59 -21.59 11.06 24.31
CA SER A 59 -21.83 9.64 24.13
C SER A 59 -20.66 8.94 23.45
N TYR A 60 -20.19 7.85 24.05
CA TYR A 60 -19.18 6.98 23.43
C TYR A 60 -19.66 6.37 22.11
N ALA A 61 -20.96 6.08 21.94
CA ALA A 61 -21.46 5.56 20.67
C ALA A 61 -21.34 6.61 19.55
N LEU A 62 -21.59 7.88 19.86
CA LEU A 62 -21.41 8.99 18.92
C LEU A 62 -19.92 9.23 18.63
N THR A 63 -19.05 9.12 19.64
CA THR A 63 -17.60 9.15 19.45
C THR A 63 -17.13 8.06 18.51
N LEU A 64 -17.61 6.83 18.69
CA LEU A 64 -17.26 5.70 17.83
C LEU A 64 -17.75 5.90 16.40
N PHE A 65 -18.92 6.51 16.20
CA PHE A 65 -19.42 6.86 14.86
C PHE A 65 -18.48 7.83 14.14
N PHE A 66 -18.07 8.93 14.79
CA PHE A 66 -17.12 9.87 14.20
C PHE A 66 -15.72 9.27 14.02
N ALA A 67 -15.25 8.46 14.97
CA ALA A 67 -13.97 7.77 14.88
C ALA A 67 -13.94 6.77 13.71
N PHE A 68 -15.02 6.02 13.49
CA PHE A 68 -15.16 5.14 12.35
C PHE A 68 -15.09 5.92 11.03
N GLY A 69 -15.83 7.03 10.93
CA GLY A 69 -15.76 7.93 9.78
C GLY A 69 -14.35 8.47 9.54
N ALA A 70 -13.67 8.91 10.59
CA ALA A 70 -12.26 9.36 10.52
C ALA A 70 -11.35 8.23 10.02
N GLY A 71 -11.58 6.97 10.45
CA GLY A 71 -10.88 5.79 9.95
C GLY A 71 -11.02 5.59 8.44
N LEU A 72 -12.21 5.82 7.87
CA LEU A 72 -12.40 5.76 6.41
C LEU A 72 -11.59 6.83 5.67
N PHE A 73 -11.49 8.04 6.24
CA PHE A 73 -10.63 9.08 5.68
C PHE A 73 -9.14 8.79 5.89
N ALA A 74 -8.75 8.15 6.99
CA ALA A 74 -7.37 7.68 7.20
C ALA A 74 -6.93 6.70 6.10
N VAL A 75 -7.83 5.79 5.67
CA VAL A 75 -7.57 4.92 4.51
C VAL A 75 -7.35 5.75 3.23
N ARG A 76 -8.14 6.80 2.99
CA ARG A 76 -7.91 7.70 1.84
C ARG A 76 -6.58 8.43 1.92
N ILE A 77 -6.17 8.86 3.10
CA ILE A 77 -4.85 9.47 3.32
C ILE A 77 -3.75 8.44 3.05
N PHE A 78 -3.94 7.17 3.41
CA PHE A 78 -3.01 6.09 3.10
C PHE A 78 -2.91 5.84 1.58
N ILE A 79 -4.00 5.97 0.82
CA ILE A 79 -3.96 5.89 -0.66
C ILE A 79 -3.09 7.02 -1.23
N ILE A 80 -3.25 8.26 -0.75
CA ILE A 80 -2.41 9.39 -1.17
C ILE A 80 -0.93 9.14 -0.82
N PHE A 81 -0.67 8.64 0.40
CA PHE A 81 0.66 8.23 0.86
C PHE A 81 1.28 7.18 -0.07
N HIS A 82 0.52 6.14 -0.42
CA HIS A 82 0.92 5.06 -1.31
C HIS A 82 1.30 5.58 -2.70
N ASP A 83 0.47 6.45 -3.29
CA ASP A 83 0.72 7.03 -4.61
C ASP A 83 1.93 7.97 -4.61
N CYS A 84 2.16 8.68 -3.50
CA CYS A 84 3.42 9.41 -3.29
C CYS A 84 4.62 8.46 -3.25
N GLY A 85 4.50 7.29 -2.62
CA GLY A 85 5.53 6.25 -2.60
C GLY A 85 5.92 5.76 -4.00
N HIS A 86 4.93 5.62 -4.88
CA HIS A 86 5.14 5.34 -6.30
C HIS A 86 5.69 6.53 -7.10
N GLY A 87 5.54 7.75 -6.57
CA GLY A 87 5.92 8.99 -7.23
C GLY A 87 4.93 9.43 -8.31
N SER A 88 3.71 8.90 -8.31
CA SER A 88 2.67 9.17 -9.31
C SER A 88 1.72 10.30 -8.89
N PHE A 89 1.67 10.66 -7.60
CA PHE A 89 0.73 11.64 -7.10
C PHE A 89 1.05 13.06 -7.60
N PHE A 90 2.32 13.48 -7.57
CA PHE A 90 2.79 14.72 -8.20
C PHE A 90 3.80 14.47 -9.31
N LYS A 91 3.95 15.41 -10.25
CA LYS A 91 5.06 15.37 -11.24
C LYS A 91 6.44 15.50 -10.58
N SER A 92 6.51 16.22 -9.44
CA SER A 92 7.77 16.46 -8.72
C SER A 92 8.02 15.35 -7.70
N LYS A 93 9.16 14.65 -7.85
CA LYS A 93 9.60 13.66 -6.85
C LYS A 93 9.73 14.26 -5.45
N ARG A 94 10.23 15.50 -5.33
CA ARG A 94 10.35 16.18 -4.04
C ARG A 94 8.98 16.44 -3.40
N ALA A 95 7.98 16.83 -4.20
CA ALA A 95 6.63 17.04 -3.69
C ALA A 95 6.00 15.73 -3.19
N ASN A 96 6.14 14.63 -3.94
CA ASN A 96 5.72 13.30 -3.48
C ASN A 96 6.43 12.91 -2.18
N ASP A 97 7.74 13.12 -2.08
CA ASP A 97 8.50 12.76 -0.88
C ASP A 97 8.03 13.57 0.35
N LEU A 98 7.80 14.88 0.20
CA LEU A 98 7.29 15.72 1.28
C LEU A 98 5.87 15.35 1.70
N VAL A 99 4.95 15.20 0.74
CA VAL A 99 3.56 14.86 1.03
C VAL A 99 3.46 13.45 1.59
N GLY A 100 4.21 12.49 1.06
CA GLY A 100 4.29 11.13 1.57
C GLY A 100 4.86 11.05 2.99
N MET A 101 5.87 11.86 3.34
CA MET A 101 6.31 11.95 4.75
C MET A 101 5.22 12.51 5.65
N PHE A 102 4.54 13.58 5.23
CA PHE A 102 3.47 14.20 6.01
C PHE A 102 2.27 13.26 6.22
N THR A 103 1.75 12.64 5.16
CA THR A 103 0.65 11.67 5.25
C THR A 103 1.08 10.38 5.93
N GLY A 104 2.36 10.01 5.83
CA GLY A 104 2.98 8.93 6.59
C GLY A 104 2.86 9.14 8.10
N ILE A 105 3.11 10.36 8.60
CA ILE A 105 2.89 10.67 10.02
C ILE A 105 1.42 10.48 10.42
N LEU A 106 0.49 10.99 9.62
CA LEU A 106 -0.95 10.87 9.89
C LEU A 106 -1.45 9.42 9.88
N THR A 107 -0.81 8.56 9.11
CA THR A 107 -1.13 7.12 8.98
C THR A 107 -0.19 6.25 9.80
N PHE A 108 0.64 6.86 10.65
CA PHE A 108 1.62 6.18 11.48
C PHE A 108 2.55 5.24 10.69
N THR A 109 2.92 5.61 9.47
CA THR A 109 3.72 4.78 8.56
C THR A 109 5.05 5.49 8.18
N PRO A 110 6.22 4.87 8.38
CA PRO A 110 7.51 5.49 8.09
C PRO A 110 7.78 5.54 6.58
N TYR A 111 7.53 6.69 5.96
CA TYR A 111 7.52 6.85 4.50
C TYR A 111 8.71 6.24 3.74
N HIS A 112 9.96 6.56 4.10
CA HIS A 112 11.08 6.09 3.28
C HIS A 112 11.34 4.58 3.41
N ALA A 113 11.15 4.03 4.62
CA ALA A 113 11.29 2.60 4.83
C ALA A 113 10.16 1.84 4.12
N TRP A 114 8.92 2.28 4.33
CA TRP A 114 7.75 1.69 3.69
C TRP A 114 7.82 1.80 2.16
N ARG A 115 8.21 2.95 1.62
CA ARG A 115 8.38 3.13 0.17
C ARG A 115 9.35 2.12 -0.42
N HIS A 116 10.46 1.86 0.28
CA HIS A 116 11.43 0.88 -0.18
C HIS A 116 10.85 -0.53 -0.17
N SER A 117 10.28 -0.97 0.97
CA SER A 117 9.70 -2.32 1.09
C SER A 117 8.53 -2.52 0.12
N HIS A 118 7.72 -1.50 -0.09
CA HIS A 118 6.59 -1.51 -1.02
C HIS A 118 7.04 -1.62 -2.48
N ALA A 119 8.10 -0.90 -2.87
CA ALA A 119 8.67 -1.04 -4.20
C ALA A 119 9.25 -2.44 -4.44
N VAL A 120 9.86 -3.06 -3.42
CA VAL A 120 10.31 -4.46 -3.51
C VAL A 120 9.11 -5.39 -3.65
N HIS A 121 8.09 -5.24 -2.81
CA HIS A 121 6.84 -6.02 -2.90
C HIS A 121 6.24 -5.95 -4.30
N HIS A 122 6.09 -4.77 -4.90
CA HIS A 122 5.57 -4.67 -6.27
C HIS A 122 6.46 -5.33 -7.33
N ALA A 123 7.77 -5.40 -7.11
CA ALA A 123 8.69 -6.06 -8.02
C ALA A 123 8.71 -7.58 -7.87
N THR A 124 8.29 -8.12 -6.73
CA THR A 124 8.35 -9.57 -6.41
C THR A 124 6.99 -10.20 -6.10
N SER A 125 5.90 -9.43 -6.09
CA SER A 125 4.57 -9.93 -5.75
C SER A 125 4.13 -11.01 -6.73
N GLY A 126 3.76 -12.17 -6.20
CA GLY A 126 3.40 -13.36 -6.99
C GLY A 126 4.59 -14.19 -7.48
N ASP A 127 5.83 -13.78 -7.21
CA ASP A 127 7.04 -14.55 -7.48
C ASP A 127 7.45 -15.37 -6.24
N LEU A 128 7.22 -16.69 -6.28
CA LEU A 128 7.53 -17.59 -5.18
C LEU A 128 9.05 -17.76 -4.94
N ASP A 129 9.90 -17.44 -5.92
CA ASP A 129 11.35 -17.54 -5.76
C ASP A 129 11.95 -16.30 -5.09
N ARG A 130 11.19 -15.19 -5.05
CA ARG A 130 11.65 -13.88 -4.54
C ARG A 130 10.81 -13.34 -3.40
N ARG A 131 10.23 -14.23 -2.59
CA ARG A 131 9.41 -13.90 -1.40
C ARG A 131 10.21 -13.16 -0.33
N GLY A 132 9.52 -12.30 0.43
CA GLY A 132 9.93 -11.95 1.79
C GLY A 132 9.62 -10.52 2.22
N VAL A 133 10.08 -9.52 1.46
CA VAL A 133 9.90 -8.11 1.82
C VAL A 133 8.51 -7.64 1.37
N GLY A 134 7.65 -7.34 2.34
CA GLY A 134 6.29 -6.86 2.09
C GLY A 134 5.29 -7.93 1.63
N ASP A 135 5.70 -9.20 1.59
CA ASP A 135 4.84 -10.30 1.16
C ASP A 135 4.08 -10.96 2.30
N VAL A 136 2.91 -11.49 1.97
CA VAL A 136 2.15 -12.38 2.85
C VAL A 136 2.80 -13.76 2.78
N TRP A 137 3.10 -14.35 3.95
CA TRP A 137 3.73 -15.66 4.03
C TRP A 137 2.86 -16.71 3.32
N THR A 138 3.39 -17.25 2.22
CA THR A 138 2.67 -18.16 1.33
C THR A 138 3.54 -19.37 1.05
N LEU A 139 2.99 -20.54 1.35
CA LEU A 139 3.61 -21.83 1.11
C LEU A 139 2.98 -22.53 -0.09
N THR A 140 3.78 -23.22 -0.91
CA THR A 140 3.27 -24.16 -1.91
C THR A 140 2.63 -25.38 -1.24
N TYR A 141 1.93 -26.20 -2.03
CA TYR A 141 1.36 -27.44 -1.54
C TYR A 141 2.44 -28.36 -0.93
N GLU A 142 3.58 -28.53 -1.62
CA GLU A 142 4.69 -29.36 -1.20
C GLU A 142 5.39 -28.79 0.04
N GLU A 143 5.64 -27.48 0.05
CA GLU A 143 6.21 -26.78 1.20
C GLU A 143 5.32 -26.85 2.44
N TYR A 144 4.00 -26.94 2.29
CA TYR A 144 3.07 -27.08 3.41
C TYR A 144 3.08 -28.52 3.96
N HIS A 145 3.11 -29.52 3.08
CA HIS A 145 3.08 -30.93 3.48
C HIS A 145 4.41 -31.44 4.04
N SER A 146 5.54 -30.84 3.65
CA SER A 146 6.85 -31.17 4.21
C SER A 146 7.05 -30.63 5.63
N ARG A 147 6.13 -29.78 6.15
CA ARG A 147 6.27 -29.12 7.45
C ARG A 147 5.66 -29.92 8.60
N PRO A 148 6.24 -29.81 9.82
CA PRO A 148 5.64 -30.36 11.03
C PRO A 148 4.20 -29.88 11.25
N LEU A 149 3.38 -30.70 11.92
CA LEU A 149 1.97 -30.39 12.21
C LEU A 149 1.78 -29.01 12.87
N TRP A 150 2.65 -28.62 13.79
CA TRP A 150 2.54 -27.34 14.49
C TRP A 150 2.77 -26.14 13.57
N ILE A 151 3.68 -26.22 12.59
CA ILE A 151 3.85 -25.18 11.55
C ILE A 151 2.61 -25.13 10.66
N ARG A 152 2.06 -26.28 10.29
CA ARG A 152 0.84 -26.36 9.48
C ARG A 152 -0.37 -25.75 10.19
N LEU A 153 -0.46 -25.92 11.51
CA LEU A 153 -1.47 -25.28 12.36
C LEU A 153 -1.24 -23.77 12.47
N LEU A 154 -0.01 -23.33 12.74
CA LEU A 154 0.34 -21.92 12.79
C LEU A 154 0.05 -21.22 11.45
N TYR A 155 0.39 -21.85 10.33
CA TYR A 155 0.09 -21.33 9.00
C TYR A 155 -1.41 -21.18 8.77
N ARG A 156 -2.25 -22.11 9.27
CA ARG A 156 -3.72 -21.98 9.20
C ARG A 156 -4.23 -20.81 10.03
N VAL A 157 -3.67 -20.59 11.22
CA VAL A 157 -4.01 -19.43 12.07
C VAL A 157 -3.60 -18.15 11.35
N TYR A 158 -2.37 -18.08 10.85
CA TYR A 158 -1.86 -16.95 10.10
C TYR A 158 -2.72 -16.64 8.87
N ARG A 159 -3.17 -17.66 8.11
CA ARG A 159 -4.00 -17.53 6.91
C ARG A 159 -5.50 -17.39 7.20
N ASN A 160 -5.91 -17.38 8.46
CA ASN A 160 -7.32 -17.14 8.82
C ASN A 160 -7.69 -15.67 8.54
N PRO A 161 -8.84 -15.37 7.91
CA PRO A 161 -9.25 -13.99 7.61
C PRO A 161 -9.26 -13.07 8.83
N PHE A 162 -9.71 -13.55 9.99
CA PHE A 162 -9.70 -12.75 11.22
C PHE A 162 -8.26 -12.36 11.61
N PHE A 163 -7.31 -13.29 11.47
CA PHE A 163 -5.91 -12.98 11.76
C PHE A 163 -5.32 -12.00 10.74
N VAL A 164 -5.49 -12.25 9.44
CA VAL A 164 -4.90 -11.43 8.37
C VAL A 164 -5.50 -10.02 8.30
N PHE A 165 -6.79 -9.85 8.62
CA PHE A 165 -7.46 -8.56 8.49
C PHE A 165 -7.57 -7.78 9.81
N LEU A 166 -7.45 -8.43 10.97
CA LEU A 166 -7.51 -7.74 12.26
C LEU A 166 -6.17 -7.75 12.98
N ILE A 167 -5.62 -8.93 13.26
CA ILE A 167 -4.44 -9.05 14.13
C ILE A 167 -3.16 -8.63 13.43
N ALA A 168 -2.90 -9.17 12.23
CA ALA A 168 -1.68 -8.90 11.48
C ALA A 168 -1.50 -7.41 11.12
N PRO A 169 -2.52 -6.68 10.63
CA PRO A 169 -2.38 -5.26 10.32
C PRO A 169 -2.19 -4.43 11.59
N THR A 170 -2.88 -4.74 12.69
CA THR A 170 -2.64 -4.05 13.96
C THR A 170 -1.19 -4.25 14.44
N LEU A 171 -0.66 -5.47 14.39
CA LEU A 171 0.73 -5.72 14.73
C LEU A 171 1.69 -5.01 13.78
N ASP A 172 1.42 -5.00 12.49
CA ASP A 172 2.26 -4.34 11.51
C ASP A 172 2.31 -2.82 11.75
N PHE A 173 1.16 -2.16 11.68
CA PHE A 173 1.07 -0.72 11.80
C PHE A 173 1.39 -0.20 13.20
N VAL A 174 1.11 -0.93 14.29
CA VAL A 174 1.36 -0.43 15.65
C VAL A 174 2.75 -0.81 16.14
N VAL A 175 3.26 -2.00 15.80
CA VAL A 175 4.49 -2.55 16.40
C VAL A 175 5.62 -2.67 15.37
N LEU A 176 5.42 -3.42 14.29
CA LEU A 176 6.52 -3.75 13.36
C LEU A 176 7.04 -2.51 12.63
N GLN A 177 6.14 -1.59 12.25
CA GLN A 177 6.51 -0.34 11.61
C GLN A 177 7.34 0.60 12.50
N ARG A 178 7.47 0.31 13.80
CA ARG A 178 8.34 1.04 14.75
C ARG A 178 9.77 0.49 14.81
N LEU A 179 10.02 -0.66 14.19
CA LEU A 179 11.29 -1.35 14.24
C LEU A 179 11.98 -1.28 12.87
N PRO A 180 13.17 -0.64 12.75
CA PRO A 180 13.86 -0.53 11.46
C PRO A 180 14.11 -1.88 10.79
N GLN A 181 14.44 -2.91 11.57
CA GLN A 181 14.70 -4.25 11.07
C GLN A 181 13.46 -4.90 10.45
N ALA A 182 12.27 -4.68 11.04
CA ALA A 182 11.03 -5.27 10.55
C ALA A 182 10.54 -4.61 9.24
N ASN A 183 10.93 -3.35 8.98
CA ASN A 183 10.61 -2.65 7.73
C ASN A 183 11.64 -2.90 6.62
N SER A 184 12.58 -3.83 6.81
CA SER A 184 13.71 -4.02 5.88
C SER A 184 14.50 -2.73 5.62
N ALA A 185 14.55 -1.81 6.59
CA ALA A 185 15.24 -0.53 6.44
C ALA A 185 16.76 -0.73 6.52
N GLN A 186 17.43 -0.65 5.37
CA GLN A 186 18.88 -0.87 5.27
C GLN A 186 19.63 0.46 5.24
N LYS A 187 19.12 1.42 4.46
CA LYS A 187 19.77 2.73 4.27
C LYS A 187 19.53 3.65 5.46
N ARG A 188 20.45 4.59 5.66
CA ARG A 188 20.35 5.59 6.74
C ARG A 188 19.03 6.37 6.69
N ILE A 189 18.59 6.77 5.50
CA ILE A 189 17.35 7.53 5.32
C ILE A 189 16.09 6.71 5.71
N GLU A 190 16.08 5.41 5.41
CA GLU A 190 15.00 4.49 5.76
C GLU A 190 14.96 4.30 7.28
N LYS A 191 16.12 4.02 7.89
CA LYS A 191 16.25 3.87 9.35
C LYS A 191 15.84 5.14 10.09
N ASN A 192 16.32 6.29 9.64
CA ASN A 192 15.95 7.58 10.21
C ASN A 192 14.45 7.85 10.07
N SER A 193 13.85 7.50 8.93
CA SER A 193 12.41 7.65 8.74
C SER A 193 11.62 6.85 9.78
N VAL A 194 12.05 5.64 10.13
CA VAL A 194 11.43 4.87 11.22
C VAL A 194 11.66 5.55 12.57
N ILE A 195 12.91 5.88 12.91
CA ILE A 195 13.27 6.43 14.22
C ILE A 195 12.59 7.78 14.49
N ILE A 196 12.53 8.67 13.50
CA ILE A 196 11.96 10.01 13.64
C ILE A 196 10.43 9.96 13.75
N THR A 197 9.79 9.00 13.09
CA THR A 197 8.32 8.84 13.12
C THR A 197 7.86 7.84 14.18
N ASN A 198 8.77 7.36 15.01
CA ASN A 198 8.47 6.55 16.18
C ASN A 198 8.04 7.50 17.31
N LEU A 199 6.75 7.87 17.31
CA LEU A 199 6.10 8.68 18.35
C LEU A 199 5.75 7.85 19.58
#